data_AF-A0A4S8LTA5-F1
#
_entry.id   AF-A0A4S8LTA5-F1
#
_cell.length_a   1.000
_cell.length_b   1.000
_cell.length_c   1.000
_cell.angle_alpha   90.00
_cell.angle_beta   90.00
_cell.angle_gamma   90.00
#
_symmetry.space_group_name_H-M   'P 1'
#
loop_
_entity.id
_entity.type
_entity.pdbx_description
1 polymer ?
#
loop_
_entity_poly.entity_id
_entity_poly.type
_entity_poly.pdbx_seq_one_letter_code
_entity_poly.pdbx_strand_id
1 'polypeptide(L)'
;MVEAGLTPINLTSVMIVNKRFALPLFSFLVAENGANHPASTNTTLSAITAPFWQTGLNPYDISISCIEAVCYPELLHTRQYLSLPSIRTKLGVDLSPSIPTNFTSCSSTVGQAFNLAQDILQPSTPKYVAGLLERGVHVLVYVGDLDWICNWRGNEKWTIGLEWSGQREFGEKVLRGWEVEGRRAGMTRSFSQEGGSDGSGGGGGRLTFATVEGAGHMVPYNRPKESLVMVQR
;
A
#
# COMPACT_ATOMS: atom_id res chain seq x y z
N MET A 1 21.00 -13.20 -33.86
CA MET A 1 20.11 -12.10 -33.42
C MET A 1 19.46 -12.56 -32.13
N VAL A 2 19.47 -11.68 -31.14
CA VAL A 2 19.37 -11.94 -29.69
C VAL A 2 18.08 -12.70 -29.31
N GLU A 3 18.24 -13.85 -28.64
CA GLU A 3 17.18 -14.50 -27.87
C GLU A 3 16.72 -13.53 -26.78
N ALA A 4 15.42 -13.21 -26.77
CA ALA A 4 14.78 -12.47 -25.71
C ALA A 4 14.70 -13.36 -24.45
N GLY A 5 15.84 -13.55 -23.79
CA GLY A 5 15.92 -14.07 -22.44
C GLY A 5 15.33 -13.04 -21.48
N LEU A 6 14.03 -13.16 -21.21
CA LEU A 6 13.48 -12.63 -19.97
C LEU A 6 14.15 -13.43 -18.84
N THR A 7 15.25 -12.90 -18.31
CA THR A 7 15.83 -13.37 -17.05
C THR A 7 14.72 -13.46 -16.01
N PRO A 8 14.59 -14.58 -15.27
CA PRO A 8 13.68 -14.66 -14.15
C PRO A 8 13.94 -13.46 -13.24
N ILE A 9 12.91 -12.66 -12.96
CA ILE A 9 13.03 -11.60 -11.97
C ILE A 9 13.26 -12.33 -10.63
N ASN A 10 14.51 -12.36 -10.19
CA ASN A 10 14.87 -12.89 -8.88
C ASN A 10 14.40 -11.87 -7.83
N LEU A 11 13.10 -11.92 -7.52
CA LEU A 11 12.47 -11.06 -6.51
C LEU A 11 12.90 -11.55 -5.14
N THR A 12 14.05 -11.08 -4.65
CA THR A 12 14.49 -11.35 -3.28
C THR A 12 13.72 -10.51 -2.26
N SER A 13 13.09 -9.41 -2.71
CA SER A 13 12.33 -8.49 -1.87
C SER A 13 11.12 -7.89 -2.60
N VAL A 14 10.05 -7.65 -1.86
CA VAL A 14 8.84 -6.93 -2.29
C VAL A 14 8.50 -5.86 -1.26
N MET A 15 8.07 -4.71 -1.77
CA MET A 15 7.62 -3.59 -0.95
C MET A 15 6.12 -3.40 -1.16
N ILE A 16 5.36 -3.37 -0.06
CA ILE A 16 3.91 -3.20 -0.06
C ILE A 16 3.61 -1.88 0.64
N VAL A 17 3.09 -0.94 -0.15
CA VAL A 17 2.61 0.34 0.36
C VAL A 17 1.14 0.19 0.69
N ASN A 18 0.75 0.56 1.91
CA ASN A 18 -0.63 0.93 2.26
C ASN A 18 -1.73 -0.03 1.78
N LYS A 19 -2.00 -1.08 2.55
CA LYS A 19 -3.22 -1.87 2.32
C LYS A 19 -4.43 -1.08 2.81
N ARG A 20 -5.35 -0.74 1.89
CA ARG A 20 -6.60 -0.03 2.23
C ARG A 20 -7.39 -0.81 3.26
N PHE A 21 -7.90 -0.08 4.24
CA PHE A 21 -8.61 -0.61 5.40
C PHE A 21 -9.91 -1.29 4.97
N ALA A 22 -9.86 -2.57 4.63
CA ALA A 22 -11.03 -3.31 4.18
C ALA A 22 -11.11 -4.77 4.64
N LEU A 23 -10.20 -5.26 5.51
CA LEU A 23 -10.25 -6.67 5.91
C LEU A 23 -10.42 -6.91 7.42
N PRO A 24 -9.64 -6.35 8.37
CA PRO A 24 -9.80 -6.76 9.76
C PRO A 24 -11.09 -6.27 10.42
N LEU A 25 -11.48 -5.01 10.18
CA LEU A 25 -12.75 -4.45 10.71
C LEU A 25 -13.96 -4.86 9.86
N PHE A 26 -13.72 -5.16 8.58
CA PHE A 26 -14.76 -5.59 7.65
C PHE A 26 -15.15 -7.04 7.88
N SER A 27 -14.19 -7.94 8.14
CA SER A 27 -14.48 -9.33 8.51
C SER A 27 -15.19 -9.43 9.86
N PHE A 28 -14.89 -8.57 10.84
CA PHE A 28 -15.61 -8.53 12.11
C PHE A 28 -17.08 -8.07 11.93
N LEU A 29 -17.31 -6.97 11.19
CA LEU A 29 -18.66 -6.43 10.97
C LEU A 29 -19.52 -7.27 10.02
N VAL A 30 -18.93 -7.92 9.01
CA VAL A 30 -19.64 -8.84 8.10
C VAL A 30 -19.96 -10.17 8.79
N ALA A 31 -19.08 -10.68 9.66
CA ALA A 31 -19.32 -11.91 10.42
C ALA A 31 -20.44 -11.76 11.47
N GLU A 32 -20.54 -10.60 12.13
CA GLU A 32 -21.61 -10.35 13.12
C GLU A 32 -22.99 -10.10 12.46
N ASN A 33 -23.03 -9.60 11.22
CA ASN A 33 -24.30 -9.21 10.56
C ASN A 33 -24.78 -10.19 9.47
N GLY A 34 -24.12 -11.33 9.29
CA GLY A 34 -24.58 -12.40 8.37
C GLY A 34 -24.73 -11.97 6.90
N ALA A 35 -24.03 -10.91 6.47
CA ALA A 35 -24.36 -10.21 5.25
C ALA A 35 -23.41 -10.60 4.09
N ASN A 36 -23.74 -11.69 3.40
CA ASN A 36 -23.10 -12.12 2.15
C ASN A 36 -23.65 -11.41 0.90
N HIS A 37 -24.19 -10.19 1.03
CA HIS A 37 -24.87 -9.47 -0.07
C HIS A 37 -24.11 -8.18 -0.48
N PRO A 38 -23.90 -7.89 -1.78
CA PRO A 38 -23.15 -6.70 -2.25
C PRO A 38 -23.74 -5.34 -1.83
N ALA A 39 -25.01 -5.29 -1.42
CA ALA A 39 -25.62 -4.09 -0.85
C ALA A 39 -25.15 -3.80 0.59
N SER A 40 -24.80 -4.86 1.35
CA SER A 40 -24.34 -4.77 2.74
C SER A 40 -22.88 -4.31 2.85
N THR A 41 -22.05 -4.69 1.89
CA THR A 41 -20.63 -4.35 1.86
C THR A 41 -20.41 -2.85 1.61
N ASN A 42 -21.19 -2.28 0.70
CA ASN A 42 -21.15 -0.87 0.37
C ASN A 42 -21.72 0.01 1.51
N THR A 43 -22.71 -0.50 2.25
CA THR A 43 -23.28 0.19 3.43
C THR A 43 -22.31 0.18 4.62
N THR A 44 -21.58 -0.92 4.88
CA THR A 44 -20.56 -0.97 5.94
C THR A 44 -19.37 -0.06 5.66
N LEU A 45 -18.84 -0.04 4.43
CA LEU A 45 -17.74 0.86 4.06
C LEU A 45 -18.17 2.33 4.14
N SER A 46 -19.40 2.63 3.71
CA SER A 46 -19.96 3.98 3.82
C SER A 46 -20.14 4.40 5.28
N ALA A 47 -20.59 3.51 6.17
CA ALA A 47 -20.77 3.81 7.58
C ALA A 47 -19.46 4.18 8.28
N ILE A 48 -18.35 3.53 7.91
CA ILE A 48 -17.03 3.82 8.48
C ILE A 48 -16.44 5.10 7.89
N THR A 49 -16.65 5.35 6.60
CA THR A 49 -15.93 6.42 5.89
C THR A 49 -16.67 7.74 5.83
N ALA A 50 -18.01 7.74 5.77
CA ALA A 50 -18.83 8.95 5.69
C ALA A 50 -18.59 9.95 6.82
N PRO A 51 -18.44 9.55 8.10
CA PRO A 51 -18.16 10.50 9.18
C PRO A 51 -16.85 11.26 8.99
N PHE A 52 -15.81 10.59 8.45
CA PHE A 52 -14.54 11.25 8.17
C PHE A 52 -14.69 12.27 7.04
N TRP A 53 -15.37 11.92 5.94
CA TRP A 53 -15.59 12.85 4.83
C TRP A 53 -16.32 14.13 5.26
N GLN A 54 -17.21 14.05 6.24
CA GLN A 54 -17.92 15.22 6.79
C GLN A 54 -17.00 16.19 7.55
N THR A 55 -15.82 15.75 7.99
CA THR A 55 -14.86 16.64 8.68
C THR A 55 -14.16 17.62 7.73
N GLY A 56 -14.15 17.34 6.42
CA GLY A 56 -13.37 18.10 5.44
C GLY A 56 -11.85 17.90 5.55
N LEU A 57 -11.38 16.99 6.41
CA LEU A 57 -9.96 16.63 6.49
C LEU A 57 -9.51 15.81 5.28
N ASN A 58 -8.22 15.87 4.98
CA ASN A 58 -7.63 15.11 3.90
C ASN A 58 -7.51 13.62 4.29
N PRO A 59 -8.13 12.68 3.56
CA PRO A 59 -8.06 11.24 3.87
C PRO A 59 -6.64 10.66 3.75
N TYR A 60 -5.77 11.37 3.03
CA TYR A 60 -4.38 10.99 2.82
C TYR A 60 -3.45 11.61 3.85
N ASP A 61 -3.88 12.63 4.60
CA ASP A 61 -3.10 13.29 5.65
C ASP A 61 -4.06 14.00 6.60
N ILE A 62 -4.32 13.38 7.76
CA ILE A 62 -5.29 13.90 8.73
C ILE A 62 -4.89 15.23 9.36
N SER A 63 -3.64 15.67 9.18
CA SER A 63 -3.16 16.94 9.74
C SER A 63 -3.57 18.16 8.91
N ILE A 64 -4.12 17.95 7.71
CA ILE A 64 -4.51 19.02 6.78
C ILE A 64 -5.94 18.86 6.28
N SER A 65 -6.53 19.96 5.81
CA SER A 65 -7.84 19.94 5.14
C SER A 65 -7.71 19.46 3.69
N CYS A 66 -8.72 18.74 3.19
CA CYS A 66 -8.82 18.45 1.76
C CYS A 66 -9.28 19.71 1.04
N ILE A 67 -8.38 20.32 0.28
CA ILE A 67 -8.70 21.47 -0.57
C ILE A 67 -9.00 20.92 -1.97
N GLU A 68 -10.13 21.36 -2.55
CA GLU A 68 -10.64 20.93 -3.86
C GLU A 68 -10.90 19.42 -3.99
N ALA A 69 -11.23 18.95 -5.20
CA ALA A 69 -11.56 17.55 -5.48
C ALA A 69 -10.35 16.60 -5.46
N VAL A 70 -9.11 17.12 -5.37
CA VAL A 70 -7.87 16.34 -5.51
C VAL A 70 -7.09 16.19 -4.21
N CYS A 71 -7.43 16.94 -3.15
CA CYS A 71 -6.77 17.04 -1.83
C CYS A 71 -5.25 17.36 -1.82
N TYR A 72 -4.58 17.29 -2.97
CA TYR A 72 -3.20 17.74 -3.23
C TYR A 72 -3.18 18.58 -4.53
N PRO A 73 -3.13 19.92 -4.43
CA PRO A 73 -3.11 20.81 -5.58
C PRO A 73 -1.98 20.53 -6.58
N GLU A 74 -0.85 20.00 -6.13
CA GLU A 74 0.33 19.67 -6.92
C GLU A 74 0.02 18.64 -8.03
N LEU A 75 -1.00 17.81 -7.84
CA LEU A 75 -1.47 16.87 -8.86
C LEU A 75 -2.02 17.60 -10.10
N LEU A 76 -2.53 18.83 -9.96
CA LEU A 76 -2.98 19.65 -11.09
C LEU A 76 -1.80 20.06 -11.97
N HIS A 77 -0.69 20.50 -11.36
CA HIS A 77 0.53 20.85 -12.09
C HIS A 77 1.09 19.65 -12.86
N THR A 78 1.09 18.48 -12.24
CA THR A 78 1.54 17.23 -12.88
C THR A 78 0.67 16.90 -14.10
N ARG A 79 -0.67 17.02 -13.97
CA ARG A 79 -1.59 16.79 -15.08
C ARG A 79 -1.38 17.76 -16.24
N GLN A 80 -1.21 19.04 -15.94
CA GLN A 80 -0.97 20.07 -16.95
C GLN A 80 0.35 19.82 -17.69
N TYR A 81 1.43 19.57 -16.95
CA TYR A 81 2.75 19.30 -17.52
C TYR A 81 2.74 18.07 -18.44
N LEU A 82 2.15 16.95 -18.00
CA LEU A 82 2.05 15.72 -18.80
C LEU A 82 1.08 15.84 -19.98
N SER A 83 0.23 16.87 -20.01
CA SER A 83 -0.66 17.16 -21.14
C SER A 83 -0.01 18.05 -22.20
N LEU A 84 1.15 18.65 -21.93
CA LEU A 84 1.84 19.50 -22.92
C LEU A 84 2.23 18.67 -24.15
N PRO A 85 1.90 19.12 -25.38
CA PRO A 85 2.25 18.39 -26.60
C PRO A 85 3.75 18.07 -26.69
N SER A 86 4.60 19.04 -26.34
CA SER A 86 6.06 18.87 -26.35
C SER A 86 6.54 17.79 -25.38
N ILE A 87 5.91 17.66 -24.21
CA ILE A 87 6.24 16.63 -23.22
C ILE A 87 5.73 15.27 -23.69
N ARG A 88 4.51 15.20 -24.21
CA ARG A 88 3.93 13.97 -24.77
C ARG A 88 4.74 13.43 -25.93
N THR A 89 5.17 14.29 -26.86
CA THR A 89 6.07 13.91 -27.96
C THR A 89 7.41 13.40 -27.42
N LYS A 90 8.01 14.09 -26.43
CA LYS A 90 9.27 13.63 -25.81
C LYS A 90 9.14 12.27 -25.11
N LEU A 91 7.98 11.98 -24.51
CA LEU A 91 7.69 10.70 -23.87
C LEU A 91 7.25 9.61 -24.87
N GLY A 92 7.11 9.94 -26.16
CA GLY A 92 6.68 8.99 -27.19
C GLY A 92 5.22 8.55 -27.07
N VAL A 93 4.34 9.41 -26.51
CA VAL A 93 2.92 9.10 -26.40
C VAL A 93 2.30 9.11 -27.80
N ASP A 94 1.59 8.03 -28.13
CA ASP A 94 0.88 7.89 -29.41
C ASP A 94 -0.10 9.06 -29.63
N LEU A 95 -0.08 9.60 -30.85
CA LEU A 95 -0.92 10.72 -31.30
C LEU A 95 -2.18 10.24 -32.02
N SER A 96 -2.42 8.92 -32.08
CA SER A 96 -3.64 8.33 -32.60
C SER A 96 -4.88 8.98 -31.97
N PRO A 97 -5.95 9.22 -32.74
CA PRO A 97 -7.22 9.74 -32.22
C PRO A 97 -7.84 8.90 -31.09
N SER A 98 -7.43 7.63 -30.94
CA SER A 98 -7.89 6.75 -29.86
C SER A 98 -7.28 7.08 -28.50
N ILE A 99 -6.21 7.88 -28.44
CA ILE A 99 -5.53 8.27 -27.20
C ILE A 99 -5.94 9.70 -26.79
N PRO A 100 -6.47 9.91 -25.58
CA PRO A 100 -6.82 11.25 -25.11
C PRO A 100 -5.62 12.19 -25.12
N THR A 101 -5.87 13.43 -25.56
CA THR A 101 -4.85 14.49 -25.64
C THR A 101 -4.42 15.00 -24.26
N ASN A 102 -5.34 15.01 -23.30
CA ASN A 102 -5.05 15.39 -21.91
C ASN A 102 -4.72 14.17 -21.06
N PHE A 103 -3.73 14.31 -20.19
CA PHE A 103 -3.38 13.32 -19.19
C PHE A 103 -4.34 13.40 -18.00
N THR A 104 -4.84 12.23 -17.57
CA THR A 104 -5.59 12.06 -16.33
C THR A 104 -4.83 11.10 -15.41
N SER A 105 -4.73 11.44 -14.12
CA SER A 105 -3.96 10.63 -13.16
C SER A 105 -4.60 9.27 -12.87
N CYS A 106 -5.94 9.21 -12.89
CA CYS A 106 -6.71 8.01 -12.56
C CYS A 106 -7.90 7.86 -13.53
N SER A 107 -8.22 6.63 -13.94
CA SER A 107 -9.40 6.32 -14.74
C SER A 107 -10.57 5.93 -13.85
N SER A 108 -11.64 6.74 -13.85
CA SER A 108 -12.87 6.45 -13.11
C SER A 108 -13.57 5.20 -13.64
N THR A 109 -13.51 4.94 -14.95
CA THR A 109 -14.06 3.74 -15.59
C THR A 109 -13.39 2.47 -15.07
N VAL A 110 -12.06 2.46 -14.99
CA VAL A 110 -11.33 1.31 -14.43
C VAL A 110 -11.65 1.16 -12.95
N GLY A 111 -11.63 2.24 -12.18
CA GLY A 111 -12.00 2.20 -10.76
C GLY A 111 -13.41 1.66 -10.51
N GLN A 112 -14.39 2.06 -11.34
CA GLN A 112 -15.75 1.53 -11.28
C GLN A 112 -15.82 0.04 -11.62
N ALA A 113 -15.06 -0.43 -12.61
CA ALA A 113 -15.01 -1.85 -12.96
C ALA A 113 -14.50 -2.71 -11.78
N PHE A 114 -13.43 -2.28 -11.10
CA PHE A 114 -12.93 -2.95 -9.89
C PHE A 114 -13.96 -2.92 -8.74
N ASN A 115 -14.66 -1.80 -8.56
CA ASN A 115 -15.72 -1.69 -7.56
C ASN A 115 -16.90 -2.63 -7.87
N LEU A 116 -17.36 -2.69 -9.12
CA LEU A 116 -18.44 -3.59 -9.54
C LEU A 116 -18.03 -5.07 -9.41
N ALA A 117 -16.76 -5.39 -9.64
CA ALA A 117 -16.19 -6.71 -9.40
C ALA A 117 -16.00 -7.04 -7.91
N GLN A 118 -16.24 -6.09 -7.00
CA GLN A 118 -16.04 -6.22 -5.55
C GLN A 118 -14.59 -6.62 -5.20
N ASP A 119 -13.61 -6.22 -6.02
CA ASP A 119 -12.21 -6.63 -5.88
C ASP A 119 -11.60 -6.20 -4.53
N ILE A 120 -12.04 -5.06 -4.00
CA ILE A 120 -11.62 -4.56 -2.68
C ILE A 120 -11.89 -5.54 -1.53
N LEU A 121 -12.82 -6.48 -1.71
CA LEU A 121 -13.19 -7.49 -0.72
C LEU A 121 -12.41 -8.79 -0.87
N GLN A 122 -11.53 -8.91 -1.86
CA GLN A 122 -10.79 -10.15 -2.07
C GLN A 122 -9.86 -10.47 -0.89
N PRO A 123 -10.04 -11.63 -0.22
CA PRO A 123 -9.24 -12.01 0.94
C PRO A 123 -7.91 -12.66 0.56
N SER A 124 -7.53 -12.68 -0.71
CA SER A 124 -6.37 -13.43 -1.23
C SER A 124 -5.03 -12.75 -0.94
N THR A 125 -5.00 -11.42 -0.76
CA THR A 125 -3.75 -10.67 -0.57
C THR A 125 -2.86 -11.23 0.56
N PRO A 126 -3.35 -11.48 1.79
CA PRO A 126 -2.53 -12.09 2.85
C PRO A 126 -1.94 -13.44 2.43
N LYS A 127 -2.70 -14.28 1.71
CA LYS A 127 -2.22 -15.60 1.24
C LYS A 127 -1.06 -15.47 0.27
N TYR A 128 -1.09 -14.47 -0.61
CA TYR A 128 0.03 -14.21 -1.52
C TYR A 128 1.27 -13.71 -0.79
N VAL A 129 1.10 -12.82 0.20
CA VAL A 129 2.20 -12.33 1.04
C VAL A 129 2.83 -13.46 1.85
N ALA A 130 2.02 -14.32 2.47
CA ALA A 130 2.49 -15.51 3.17
C ALA A 130 3.29 -16.42 2.23
N GLY A 131 2.74 -16.75 1.05
CA GLY A 131 3.44 -17.56 0.06
C GLY A 131 4.78 -16.97 -0.40
N LEU A 132 4.91 -15.65 -0.48
CA LEU A 132 6.19 -14.98 -0.77
C LEU A 132 7.19 -15.19 0.37
N LEU A 133 6.77 -15.00 1.62
CA LEU A 133 7.61 -15.22 2.80
C LEU A 133 8.09 -16.67 2.89
N GLU A 134 7.21 -17.65 2.68
CA GLU A 134 7.59 -19.09 2.68
C GLU A 134 8.62 -19.43 1.58
N ARG A 135 8.61 -18.69 0.47
CA ARG A 135 9.60 -18.84 -0.62
C ARG A 135 10.88 -18.03 -0.39
N GLY A 136 11.06 -17.44 0.79
CA GLY A 136 12.26 -16.68 1.14
C GLY A 136 12.27 -15.23 0.62
N VAL A 137 11.17 -14.73 0.06
CA VAL A 137 11.08 -13.33 -0.38
C VAL A 137 10.89 -12.44 0.84
N HIS A 138 11.72 -11.40 0.97
CA HIS A 138 11.57 -10.41 2.01
C HIS A 138 10.42 -9.45 1.68
N VAL A 139 9.58 -9.13 2.66
CA VAL A 139 8.44 -8.22 2.51
C VAL A 139 8.58 -7.05 3.47
N LEU A 140 8.59 -5.83 2.92
CA LEU A 140 8.45 -4.59 3.69
C LEU A 140 7.02 -4.05 3.51
N VAL A 141 6.29 -3.93 4.61
CA VAL A 141 5.02 -3.19 4.68
C VAL A 141 5.28 -1.87 5.37
N TYR A 142 5.05 -0.75 4.68
CA TYR A 142 5.25 0.57 5.27
C TYR A 142 4.08 1.52 5.03
N VAL A 143 3.96 2.50 5.93
CA VAL A 143 2.78 3.38 6.02
C VAL A 143 3.14 4.68 6.75
N GLY A 144 2.56 5.80 6.34
CA GLY A 144 2.68 7.08 7.06
C GLY A 144 1.76 7.10 8.29
N ASP A 145 2.20 7.69 9.40
CA ASP A 145 1.41 7.75 10.63
C ASP A 145 0.21 8.71 10.58
N LEU A 146 0.17 9.62 9.61
CA LEU A 146 -0.92 10.56 9.32
C LEU A 146 -1.89 10.08 8.22
N ASP A 147 -1.63 8.92 7.60
CA ASP A 147 -2.55 8.32 6.62
C ASP A 147 -3.80 7.77 7.34
N TRP A 148 -4.99 8.22 6.94
CA TRP A 148 -6.24 7.68 7.48
C TRP A 148 -6.82 6.55 6.64
N ILE A 149 -6.86 6.75 5.32
CA ILE A 149 -7.52 5.82 4.39
C ILE A 149 -6.83 4.44 4.34
N CYS A 150 -5.53 4.40 4.57
CA CYS A 150 -4.74 3.18 4.73
C CYS A 150 -3.92 3.19 6.03
N ASN A 151 -4.56 3.58 7.14
CA ASN A 151 -3.87 3.86 8.40
C ASN A 151 -2.92 2.77 8.92
N TRP A 152 -1.94 3.24 9.70
CA TRP A 152 -0.88 2.41 10.23
C TRP A 152 -1.36 1.36 11.24
N ARG A 153 -2.45 1.64 11.98
CA ARG A 153 -3.05 0.67 12.91
C ARG A 153 -3.65 -0.53 12.20
N GLY A 154 -4.32 -0.31 11.08
CA GLY A 154 -4.83 -1.37 10.21
C GLY A 154 -3.69 -2.20 9.62
N ASN A 155 -2.63 -1.53 9.17
CA ASN A 155 -1.44 -2.19 8.64
C ASN A 155 -0.69 -3.02 9.69
N GLU A 156 -0.53 -2.50 10.90
CA GLU A 156 0.03 -3.23 12.03
C GLU A 156 -0.83 -4.48 12.36
N LYS A 157 -2.15 -4.31 12.47
CA LYS A 157 -3.05 -5.44 12.82
C LYS A 157 -3.00 -6.57 11.80
N TRP A 158 -3.06 -6.27 10.50
CA TRP A 158 -3.05 -7.36 9.50
C TRP A 158 -1.69 -8.03 9.38
N THR A 159 -0.58 -7.30 9.60
CA THR A 159 0.76 -7.90 9.57
C THR A 159 1.03 -8.80 10.78
N ILE A 160 0.50 -8.47 11.96
CA ILE A 160 0.49 -9.37 13.13
C ILE A 160 -0.39 -10.59 12.87
N GLY A 161 -1.58 -10.38 12.30
CA GLY A 161 -2.56 -11.44 12.02
C GLY A 161 -2.28 -12.25 10.76
N LEU A 162 -1.18 -11.97 10.04
CA LEU A 162 -0.81 -12.72 8.84
C LEU A 162 -0.44 -14.15 9.24
N GLU A 163 -1.07 -15.14 8.64
CA GLU A 163 -0.74 -16.55 8.83
C GLU A 163 0.47 -16.92 7.95
N TRP A 164 1.61 -17.20 8.58
CA TRP A 164 2.86 -17.67 7.96
C TRP A 164 3.75 -18.32 9.02
N SER A 165 4.78 -19.04 8.61
CA SER A 165 5.68 -19.80 9.51
C SER A 165 6.34 -18.94 10.60
N GLY A 166 6.53 -17.64 10.36
CA GLY A 166 7.09 -16.68 11.32
C GLY A 166 6.07 -15.82 12.09
N GLN A 167 4.78 -16.15 12.05
CA GLN A 167 3.72 -15.31 12.63
C GLN A 167 3.92 -15.04 14.12
N ARG A 168 4.17 -16.09 14.90
CA ARG A 168 4.29 -15.99 16.37
C ARG A 168 5.47 -15.12 16.75
N GLU A 169 6.64 -15.42 16.18
CA GLU A 169 7.89 -14.72 16.47
C GLU A 169 7.83 -13.27 16.02
N PHE A 170 7.19 -12.97 14.89
CA PHE A 170 6.92 -11.60 14.46
C PHE A 170 5.99 -10.88 15.43
N GLY A 171 4.89 -11.51 15.85
CA GLY A 171 3.92 -10.96 16.80
C GLY A 171 4.51 -10.65 18.18
N GLU A 172 5.48 -11.45 18.64
CA GLU A 172 6.19 -11.26 19.91
C GLU A 172 7.21 -10.11 19.86
N LYS A 173 7.66 -9.68 18.67
CA LYS A 173 8.58 -8.54 18.57
C LYS A 173 7.89 -7.25 19.01
N VAL A 174 8.56 -6.48 19.86
CA VAL A 174 8.09 -5.13 20.21
C VAL A 174 8.25 -4.17 19.03
N LEU A 175 7.30 -3.26 18.90
CA LEU A 175 7.40 -2.14 17.97
C LEU A 175 8.43 -1.15 18.53
N ARG A 176 9.54 -0.93 17.82
CA ARG A 176 10.66 -0.10 18.28
C ARG A 176 10.88 1.10 17.37
N GLY A 177 11.44 2.19 17.90
CA GLY A 177 11.83 3.33 17.09
C GLY A 177 12.90 2.96 16.06
N TRP A 178 12.82 3.56 14.87
CA TRP A 178 13.93 3.61 13.92
C TRP A 178 14.29 5.06 13.62
N GLU A 179 15.56 5.27 13.30
CA GLU A 179 16.12 6.63 13.20
C GLU A 179 16.75 6.89 11.84
N VAL A 180 16.78 8.16 11.44
CA VAL A 180 17.57 8.70 10.35
C VAL A 180 18.39 9.85 10.92
N GLU A 181 19.72 9.73 10.82
CA GLU A 181 20.66 10.74 11.36
C GLU A 181 20.41 11.09 12.84
N GLY A 182 20.18 10.06 13.67
CA GLY A 182 19.95 10.23 15.11
C GLY A 182 18.61 10.87 15.49
N ARG A 183 17.69 11.05 14.51
CA ARG A 183 16.31 11.48 14.76
C ARG A 183 15.36 10.33 14.49
N ARG A 184 14.37 10.13 15.37
CA ARG A 184 13.32 9.13 15.13
C ARG A 184 12.57 9.46 13.83
N ALA A 185 12.52 8.48 12.95
CA ALA A 185 11.85 8.55 11.65
C ALA A 185 10.55 7.74 11.64
N GLY A 186 10.32 6.91 12.66
CA GLY A 186 9.08 6.19 12.88
C GLY A 186 9.29 4.97 13.76
N MET A 187 8.38 4.01 13.62
CA MET A 187 8.36 2.77 14.40
C MET A 187 8.51 1.55 13.49
N THR A 188 9.12 0.47 13.95
CA THR A 188 9.34 -0.74 13.15
C THR A 188 9.30 -2.03 13.96
N ARG A 189 8.89 -3.10 13.28
CA ARG A 189 8.89 -4.49 13.75
C ARG A 189 9.41 -5.36 12.61
N SER A 190 10.30 -6.31 12.89
CA SER A 190 10.84 -7.20 11.86
C SER A 190 11.17 -8.57 12.44
N PHE A 191 10.92 -9.62 11.65
CA PHE A 191 11.33 -10.99 11.92
C PHE A 191 11.75 -11.65 10.62
N SER A 192 12.88 -12.36 10.66
CA SER A 192 13.37 -13.21 9.58
C SER A 192 13.30 -14.65 10.06
N GLN A 193 12.73 -15.52 9.24
CA GLN A 193 12.83 -16.97 9.46
C GLN A 193 14.26 -17.44 9.18
N GLU A 194 14.79 -18.33 10.01
CA GLU A 194 16.04 -19.04 9.72
C GLU A 194 15.78 -20.17 8.72
N GLY A 195 16.79 -20.47 7.89
CA GLY A 195 16.72 -21.34 6.70
C GLY A 195 15.74 -22.53 6.77
N GLY A 196 15.04 -22.78 5.65
CA GLY A 196 14.05 -23.83 5.49
C GLY A 196 14.56 -25.17 6.03
N SER A 197 13.71 -25.88 6.76
CA SER A 197 14.01 -27.14 7.43
C SER A 197 14.41 -28.30 6.49
N ASP A 198 14.42 -28.07 5.17
CA ASP A 198 14.77 -29.06 4.14
C ASP A 198 16.23 -29.03 3.70
N GLY A 199 17.06 -28.12 4.24
CA GLY A 199 18.49 -28.06 3.91
C GLY A 199 18.80 -27.59 2.48
N SER A 200 17.83 -27.03 1.76
CA SER A 200 17.99 -26.55 0.37
C SER A 200 18.76 -25.23 0.23
N GLY A 201 19.18 -24.60 1.34
CA GLY A 201 19.93 -23.34 1.32
C GLY A 201 19.10 -22.11 0.90
N GLY A 202 17.80 -22.28 0.65
CA GLY A 202 16.84 -21.20 0.47
C GLY A 202 15.77 -21.24 1.56
N GLY A 203 15.13 -20.11 1.85
CA GLY A 203 13.91 -20.10 2.66
C GLY A 203 14.10 -19.49 4.04
N GLY A 204 14.01 -18.16 4.10
CA GLY A 204 13.98 -17.41 5.34
C GLY A 204 13.35 -16.06 5.07
N GLY A 205 12.06 -16.05 4.70
CA GLY A 205 11.36 -14.80 4.42
C GLY A 205 11.46 -13.85 5.62
N ARG A 206 11.60 -12.56 5.33
CA ARG A 206 11.63 -11.52 6.35
C ARG A 206 10.41 -10.65 6.20
N LEU A 207 9.59 -10.57 7.23
CA LEU A 207 8.53 -9.58 7.29
C LEU A 207 9.02 -8.39 8.10
N THR A 208 8.95 -7.19 7.52
CA THR A 208 9.18 -5.92 8.21
C THR A 208 7.95 -5.04 8.09
N PHE A 209 7.48 -4.53 9.22
CA PHE A 209 6.49 -3.45 9.29
C PHE A 209 7.19 -2.16 9.72
N ALA A 210 6.91 -1.04 9.05
CA ALA A 210 7.45 0.26 9.42
C ALA A 210 6.40 1.38 9.29
N THR A 211 6.33 2.26 10.28
CA THR A 211 5.68 3.56 10.15
C THR A 211 6.71 4.62 9.77
N VAL A 212 6.26 5.71 9.13
CA VAL A 212 7.05 6.91 8.92
C VAL A 212 6.37 8.09 9.61
N GLU A 213 7.07 8.69 10.56
CA GLU A 213 6.57 9.73 11.45
C GLU A 213 6.37 11.06 10.70
N GLY A 214 5.20 11.65 10.88
CA GLY A 214 4.79 12.88 10.21
C GLY A 214 4.63 12.71 8.70
N ALA A 215 4.27 11.52 8.22
CA ALA A 215 3.99 11.24 6.82
C ALA A 215 2.53 10.81 6.62
N GLY A 216 1.92 11.25 5.51
CA GLY A 216 0.61 10.80 5.08
C GLY A 216 0.69 9.58 4.15
N HIS A 217 -0.30 9.45 3.26
CA HIS A 217 -0.46 8.34 2.33
C HIS A 217 0.71 8.22 1.36
N MET A 218 1.22 9.35 0.89
CA MET A 218 2.39 9.41 0.00
C MET A 218 3.64 9.66 0.83
N VAL A 219 4.12 8.63 1.53
CA VAL A 219 5.32 8.73 2.39
C VAL A 219 6.51 9.41 1.70
N PRO A 220 6.90 9.08 0.45
CA PRO A 220 8.01 9.77 -0.20
C PRO A 220 7.75 11.25 -0.49
N TYR A 221 6.48 11.67 -0.61
CA TYR A 221 6.10 13.07 -0.78
C TYR A 221 6.27 13.85 0.52
N ASN A 222 5.79 13.30 1.65
CA ASN A 222 5.87 13.99 2.95
C ASN A 222 7.27 13.91 3.58
N ARG A 223 7.95 12.76 3.45
CA ARG A 223 9.21 12.41 4.12
C ARG A 223 10.19 11.75 3.14
N PRO A 224 10.67 12.49 2.11
CA PRO A 224 11.51 11.91 1.05
C PRO A 224 12.83 11.34 1.58
N LYS A 225 13.44 11.98 2.58
CA LYS A 225 14.71 11.56 3.17
C LYS A 225 14.56 10.24 3.92
N GLU A 226 13.57 10.17 4.79
CA GLU A 226 13.26 8.98 5.58
C GLU A 226 12.83 7.82 4.66
N SER A 227 12.02 8.11 3.65
CA SER A 227 11.63 7.13 2.64
C SER A 227 12.81 6.55 1.87
N LEU A 228 13.78 7.39 1.48
CA LEU A 228 14.98 6.92 0.77
C LEU A 228 15.81 5.99 1.66
N VAL A 229 16.07 6.40 2.91
CA VAL A 229 16.82 5.57 3.87
C VAL A 229 16.10 4.25 4.15
N MET A 230 14.77 4.27 4.25
CA MET A 230 13.98 3.05 4.45
C MET A 230 14.10 2.07 3.29
N VAL A 231 14.09 2.54 2.03
CA VAL A 231 14.23 1.69 0.84
C VAL A 231 15.64 1.09 0.71
N GLN A 232 16.65 1.78 1.23
CA GLN A 232 18.06 1.38 1.16
C GLN A 232 18.50 0.40 2.27
N ARG A 233 17.64 0.13 3.24
CA ARG A 233 17.90 -0.74 4.39
C ARG A 233 17.53 -2.20 4.11
#